data_AF-A0A6L6CWL6-F1
#
_entry.id   AF-A0A6L6CWL6-F1
#
_cell.length_a   1.000
_cell.length_b   1.000
_cell.length_c   1.000
_cell.angle_alpha   90.00
_cell.angle_beta   90.00
_cell.angle_gamma   90.00
#
_symmetry.space_group_name_H-M   'P 1'
#
loop_
_entity.id
_entity.type
_entity.pdbx_description
1 polymer ?
#
loop_
_entity_poly.entity_id
_entity_poly.type
_entity_poly.pdbx_seq_one_letter_code
_entity_poly.pdbx_strand_id
1 'polypeptide(L)'
;PTGVAGVLLDALDQAKIPNISLRVGVPHYLMHAQHPKSAAALLQHLQHVLGIPTDHANLQQEISRWQELHDAAVEGDPQASAYVQMLEHRHDQLVEQNMPSGDDLAAELEEFLRNQSDDDL
;
A
#
# COMPACT_ATOMS: atom_id res chain seq x y z
N PRO A 1 -19.19 3.06 -10.87
CA PRO A 1 -18.93 2.27 -12.09
C PRO A 1 -17.86 1.20 -11.85
N THR A 2 -18.04 -0.03 -12.35
CA THR A 2 -17.03 -1.10 -12.26
C THR A 2 -16.30 -1.29 -13.60
N GLY A 3 -15.05 -1.73 -13.56
CA GLY A 3 -14.23 -2.02 -14.75
C GLY A 3 -14.20 -3.51 -15.09
N VAL A 4 -13.50 -3.87 -16.17
CA VAL A 4 -13.36 -5.27 -16.64
C VAL A 4 -12.86 -6.21 -15.54
N ALA A 5 -11.92 -5.77 -14.71
CA ALA A 5 -11.43 -6.56 -13.58
C ALA A 5 -12.55 -6.89 -12.58
N GLY A 6 -13.47 -5.97 -12.33
CA GLY A 6 -14.59 -6.22 -11.42
C GLY A 6 -15.58 -7.24 -11.99
N VAL A 7 -15.87 -7.15 -13.29
CA VAL A 7 -16.71 -8.15 -14.00
C VAL A 7 -16.05 -9.53 -13.97
N LEU A 8 -14.74 -9.61 -14.15
CA LEU A 8 -14.01 -10.87 -14.10
C LEU A 8 -14.05 -11.52 -12.70
N LEU A 9 -13.85 -10.73 -11.65
CA LEU A 9 -13.91 -11.24 -10.26
C LEU A 9 -15.31 -11.78 -9.94
N ASP A 10 -16.36 -11.07 -10.36
CA ASP A 10 -17.74 -11.51 -10.20
C ASP A 10 -18.00 -12.85 -10.92
N ALA A 11 -17.51 -13.00 -12.16
CA ALA A 11 -17.65 -14.25 -12.91
C ALA A 11 -16.88 -15.42 -12.27
N LEU A 12 -15.67 -15.17 -11.73
CA LEU A 12 -14.88 -16.18 -11.02
C LEU A 12 -15.56 -16.61 -9.71
N ASP A 13 -16.16 -15.66 -8.99
CA ASP A 13 -16.91 -15.93 -7.77
C ASP A 13 -18.15 -16.80 -8.04
N GLN A 14 -18.93 -16.47 -9.08
CA GLN A 14 -20.06 -17.31 -9.53
C GLN A 14 -19.63 -18.72 -9.93
N ALA A 15 -18.42 -18.88 -10.50
CA ALA A 15 -17.82 -20.16 -10.84
C ALA A 15 -17.20 -20.89 -9.63
N LYS A 16 -17.25 -20.32 -8.42
CA LYS A 16 -16.62 -20.81 -7.19
C LYS A 16 -15.09 -20.98 -7.31
N ILE A 17 -14.45 -20.13 -8.10
CA ILE A 17 -13.00 -20.09 -8.25
C ILE A 17 -12.45 -19.02 -7.29
N PRO A 18 -11.58 -19.38 -6.34
CA PRO A 18 -10.95 -18.41 -5.44
C PRO A 18 -10.22 -17.32 -6.23
N ASN A 19 -10.49 -16.06 -5.89
CA ASN A 19 -9.94 -14.91 -6.60
C ASN A 19 -9.62 -13.76 -5.64
N ILE A 20 -8.69 -12.91 -6.06
CA ILE A 20 -8.28 -11.70 -5.34
C ILE A 20 -7.94 -10.60 -6.36
N SER A 21 -8.14 -9.34 -5.97
CA SER A 21 -7.73 -8.17 -6.74
C SER A 21 -6.81 -7.30 -5.91
N LEU A 22 -5.58 -7.12 -6.39
CA LEU A 22 -4.62 -6.19 -5.80
C LEU A 22 -4.66 -4.87 -6.58
N ARG A 23 -4.69 -3.76 -5.85
CA ARG A 23 -4.72 -2.41 -6.40
C ARG A 23 -3.77 -1.53 -5.61
N VAL A 24 -3.19 -0.56 -6.28
CA VAL A 24 -2.28 0.41 -5.68
C VAL A 24 -2.71 1.81 -6.07
N GLY A 25 -2.76 2.71 -5.10
CA GLY A 25 -3.00 4.12 -5.35
C GLY A 25 -1.79 4.75 -6.03
N VAL A 26 -2.03 5.48 -7.11
CA VAL A 26 -1.00 6.26 -7.82
C VAL A 26 -1.45 7.72 -7.81
N PRO A 27 -0.60 8.66 -7.36
CA PRO A 27 -0.95 10.07 -7.39
C PRO A 27 -1.18 10.56 -8.83
N HIS A 28 -2.28 11.26 -9.05
CA HIS A 28 -2.74 11.62 -10.40
C HIS A 28 -1.85 12.62 -11.14
N TYR A 29 -0.95 13.30 -10.43
CA TYR A 29 -0.01 14.25 -11.04
C TYR A 29 1.18 13.52 -11.69
N LEU A 30 1.21 12.18 -11.63
CA LEU A 30 2.30 11.34 -12.18
C LEU A 30 1.86 10.43 -13.33
N MET A 31 0.69 10.68 -13.94
CA MET A 31 0.03 9.78 -14.91
C MET A 31 0.83 9.40 -16.17
N HIS A 32 2.01 9.99 -16.41
CA HIS A 32 2.86 9.67 -17.56
C HIS A 32 4.20 8.99 -17.21
N ALA A 33 4.45 8.69 -15.94
CA ALA A 33 5.67 8.01 -15.49
C ALA A 33 5.43 6.53 -15.19
N GLN A 34 6.44 5.69 -15.39
CA GLN A 34 6.46 4.36 -14.76
C GLN A 34 6.50 4.55 -13.23
N HIS A 35 5.75 3.74 -12.48
CA HIS A 35 5.69 3.81 -11.02
C HIS A 35 6.36 2.60 -10.38
N PRO A 36 7.70 2.56 -10.30
CA PRO A 36 8.43 1.40 -9.78
C PRO A 36 8.06 1.11 -8.32
N LYS A 37 7.74 2.14 -7.53
CA LYS A 37 7.25 1.99 -6.15
C LYS A 37 5.92 1.24 -6.09
N SER A 38 4.99 1.57 -6.99
CA SER A 38 3.69 0.92 -7.08
C SER A 38 3.81 -0.53 -7.57
N ALA A 39 4.68 -0.78 -8.55
CA ALA A 39 4.95 -2.14 -9.03
C ALA A 39 5.58 -3.02 -7.94
N ALA A 40 6.59 -2.50 -7.22
CA ALA A 40 7.24 -3.23 -6.13
C ALA A 40 6.26 -3.55 -4.99
N ALA A 41 5.37 -2.62 -4.63
CA ALA A 41 4.34 -2.86 -3.62
C ALA A 41 3.37 -3.97 -4.04
N LEU A 42 2.91 -3.99 -5.29
CA LEU A 42 2.05 -5.05 -5.81
C LEU A 42 2.75 -6.41 -5.81
N LEU A 43 4.01 -6.46 -6.23
CA LEU A 43 4.81 -7.70 -6.22
C LEU A 43 5.06 -8.21 -4.80
N GLN A 44 5.36 -7.31 -3.86
CA GLN A 44 5.53 -7.65 -2.45
C GLN A 44 4.26 -8.27 -1.86
N HIS A 45 3.08 -7.67 -2.11
CA HIS A 45 1.82 -8.24 -1.66
C HIS A 45 1.45 -9.53 -2.38
N LEU A 46 1.74 -9.63 -3.69
CA LEU A 46 1.54 -10.87 -4.43
C LEU A 46 2.37 -12.01 -3.85
N GLN A 47 3.64 -11.75 -3.52
CA GLN A 47 4.51 -12.71 -2.85
C GLN A 47 3.95 -13.12 -1.49
N HIS A 48 3.42 -12.18 -0.71
CA HIS A 48 2.82 -12.48 0.59
C HIS A 48 1.59 -13.40 0.44
N VAL A 49 0.74 -13.15 -0.56
CA VAL A 49 -0.49 -13.94 -0.80
C VAL A 49 -0.19 -15.32 -1.38
N LEU A 50 0.76 -15.42 -2.32
CA LEU A 50 1.02 -16.67 -3.04
C LEU A 50 2.18 -17.49 -2.47
N GLY A 51 3.02 -16.89 -1.62
CA GLY A 51 4.26 -17.51 -1.14
C GLY A 51 5.35 -17.68 -2.21
N ILE A 52 5.19 -17.05 -3.39
CA ILE A 52 6.11 -17.16 -4.51
C ILE A 52 7.06 -15.95 -4.53
N PRO A 53 8.39 -16.14 -4.59
CA PRO A 53 9.34 -15.04 -4.73
C PRO A 53 9.07 -14.20 -5.98
N THR A 54 9.09 -12.87 -5.83
CA THR A 54 8.80 -11.91 -6.92
C THR A 54 9.95 -11.01 -7.31
N ASP A 55 11.09 -11.12 -6.62
CA ASP A 55 12.26 -10.25 -6.82
C ASP A 55 11.96 -8.74 -6.77
N HIS A 56 10.90 -8.34 -6.05
CA HIS A 56 10.49 -6.93 -5.92
C HIS A 56 11.60 -6.03 -5.38
N ALA A 57 12.55 -6.59 -4.62
CA ALA A 57 13.73 -5.89 -4.12
C ALA A 57 14.67 -5.39 -5.24
N ASN A 58 14.63 -5.98 -6.43
CA ASN A 58 15.45 -5.52 -7.57
C ASN A 58 14.99 -4.15 -8.10
N LEU A 59 13.77 -3.72 -7.77
CA LEU A 59 13.24 -2.41 -8.16
C LEU A 59 13.75 -1.27 -7.27
N GLN A 60 14.49 -1.54 -6.19
CA GLN A 60 14.91 -0.50 -5.23
C GLN A 60 15.72 0.63 -5.88
N GLN A 61 16.66 0.31 -6.78
CA GLN A 61 17.40 1.35 -7.51
C GLN A 61 16.50 2.19 -8.40
N GLU A 62 15.54 1.57 -9.09
CA GLU A 62 14.58 2.29 -9.92
C GLU A 62 13.66 3.17 -9.09
N ILE A 63 13.24 2.69 -7.92
CA ILE A 63 12.45 3.44 -6.94
C ILE A 63 13.22 4.68 -6.51
N SER A 64 14.46 4.54 -6.05
CA SER A 64 15.26 5.68 -5.58
C SER A 64 15.47 6.71 -6.68
N ARG A 65 15.86 6.29 -7.89
CA ARG A 65 16.01 7.19 -9.04
C ARG A 65 14.70 7.90 -9.38
N TRP A 66 13.60 7.17 -9.34
CA TRP A 66 12.28 7.74 -9.61
C TRP A 66 11.87 8.77 -8.54
N GLN A 67 12.16 8.51 -7.26
CA GLN A 67 11.90 9.44 -6.16
C GLN A 67 12.68 10.74 -6.33
N GLU A 68 13.97 10.68 -6.64
CA GLU A 68 14.79 11.88 -6.89
C GLU A 68 14.21 12.75 -8.03
N LEU A 69 13.82 12.12 -9.14
CA LEU A 69 13.19 12.83 -10.27
C LEU A 69 11.82 13.40 -9.90
N HIS A 70 11.06 12.67 -9.10
CA HIS A 70 9.76 13.11 -8.61
C HIS A 70 9.89 14.33 -7.70
N ASP A 71 10.77 14.28 -6.71
CA ASP A 71 10.98 15.35 -5.74
C ASP A 71 11.50 16.61 -6.44
N ALA A 72 12.45 16.46 -7.37
CA ALA A 72 12.94 17.58 -8.19
C ALA A 72 11.83 18.21 -9.06
N ALA A 73 10.93 17.39 -9.61
CA ALA A 73 9.80 17.88 -10.40
C ALA A 73 8.77 18.63 -9.54
N VAL A 74 8.51 18.16 -8.31
CA VAL A 74 7.61 18.81 -7.35
C VAL A 74 8.20 20.13 -6.85
N GLU A 75 9.50 20.16 -6.54
CA GLU A 75 10.18 21.37 -6.07
C GLU A 75 10.21 22.46 -7.17
N GLY A 76 10.35 22.05 -8.43
CA GLY A 76 10.33 22.97 -9.58
C GLY A 76 8.95 23.54 -9.93
N ASP A 77 7.86 23.03 -9.35
CA ASP A 77 6.48 23.47 -9.60
C ASP A 77 5.77 23.86 -8.29
N PRO A 78 5.63 25.17 -8.01
CA PRO A 78 4.94 25.66 -6.81
C PRO A 78 3.50 25.17 -6.65
N GLN A 79 2.78 24.91 -7.76
CA GLN A 79 1.42 24.40 -7.71
C GLN A 79 1.42 22.92 -7.31
N ALA A 80 2.35 22.13 -7.86
CA ALA A 80 2.53 20.72 -7.46
C ALA A 80 2.95 20.61 -6.00
N SER A 81 3.88 21.45 -5.54
CA SER A 81 4.35 21.48 -4.15
C SER A 81 3.21 21.78 -3.16
N ALA A 82 2.42 22.83 -3.41
CA ALA A 82 1.27 23.16 -2.58
C ALA A 82 0.23 22.03 -2.57
N TYR A 83 0.05 21.35 -3.70
CA TYR A 83 -0.88 20.23 -3.81
C TYR A 83 -0.41 19.00 -3.02
N VAL A 84 0.88 18.64 -3.10
CA VAL A 84 1.48 17.55 -2.32
C VAL A 84 1.33 17.82 -0.82
N GLN A 85 1.65 19.04 -0.35
CA GLN A 85 1.48 19.41 1.06
C GLN A 85 0.03 19.26 1.54
N MET A 86 -0.94 19.64 0.72
CA MET A 86 -2.36 19.45 1.04
C MET A 86 -2.71 17.96 1.17
N LEU A 87 -2.19 17.11 0.28
CA LEU A 87 -2.42 15.66 0.34
C LEU A 87 -1.79 15.03 1.58
N GLU A 88 -0.56 15.41 1.92
CA GLU A 88 0.16 14.95 3.11
C GLU A 88 -0.60 15.32 4.38
N HIS A 89 -0.98 16.60 4.52
CA HIS A 89 -1.74 17.05 5.68
C HIS A 89 -3.06 16.29 5.85
N ARG A 90 -3.76 15.98 4.75
CA ARG A 90 -4.98 15.18 4.79
C ARG A 90 -4.69 13.72 5.17
N HIS A 91 -3.59 13.15 4.72
CA HIS A 91 -3.19 11.80 5.08
C HIS A 91 -2.85 11.70 6.56
N ASP A 92 -2.05 12.64 7.08
CA ASP A 92 -1.65 12.68 8.49
C ASP A 92 -2.86 12.78 9.42
N GLN A 93 -3.84 13.63 9.10
CA GLN A 93 -5.09 13.72 9.86
C GLN A 93 -5.86 12.39 9.89
N LEU A 94 -5.90 11.66 8.77
CA LEU A 94 -6.55 10.35 8.71
C LEU A 94 -5.78 9.31 9.50
N VAL A 95 -4.46 9.34 9.49
CA VAL A 95 -3.61 8.44 10.28
C VAL A 95 -3.78 8.71 11.77
N GLU A 96 -3.75 9.97 12.21
CA GLU A 96 -3.99 10.35 13.61
C GLU A 96 -5.37 9.90 14.11
N GLN A 97 -6.41 10.02 13.28
CA GLN A 97 -7.77 9.58 13.64
C GLN A 97 -7.91 8.06 13.78
N ASN A 98 -7.10 7.29 13.04
CA ASN A 98 -7.15 5.82 13.04
C ASN A 98 -6.03 5.20 13.89
N MET A 99 -5.22 6.01 14.58
CA MET A 99 -4.15 5.52 15.44
C MET A 99 -4.78 4.98 16.74
N PRO A 100 -4.57 3.70 17.08
CA PRO A 100 -5.06 3.15 18.34
C PRO A 100 -4.45 3.92 19.51
N SER A 101 -5.20 4.08 20.59
CA SER A 101 -4.67 4.70 21.80
C SER A 101 -3.59 3.81 22.42
N GLY A 102 -2.73 4.38 23.26
CA GLY A 102 -1.73 3.61 24.00
C GLY A 102 -2.36 2.52 24.88
N ASP A 103 -3.59 2.75 25.36
CA ASP A 103 -4.35 1.79 26.15
C ASP A 103 -4.87 0.62 25.27
N ASP A 104 -5.30 0.89 24.03
CA ASP A 104 -5.70 -0.16 23.07
C ASP A 104 -4.51 -1.06 22.71
N LEU A 105 -3.34 -0.45 22.48
CA LEU A 105 -2.08 -1.16 22.22
C LEU A 105 -1.62 -2.00 23.41
N ALA A 106 -1.80 -1.49 24.65
CA ALA A 106 -1.48 -2.24 25.86
C ALA A 106 -2.40 -3.46 26.04
N ALA A 107 -3.70 -3.30 25.75
CA ALA A 107 -4.67 -4.40 25.84
C ALA A 107 -4.37 -5.52 24.82
N GLU A 108 -4.05 -5.17 23.56
CA GLU A 108 -3.64 -6.16 22.55
C GLU A 108 -2.35 -6.90 22.94
N LEU A 109 -1.39 -6.17 23.53
CA LEU A 109 -0.14 -6.78 24.01
C LEU A 109 -0.39 -7.75 25.17
N GLU A 110 -1.24 -7.37 26.14
CA GLU A 110 -1.63 -8.25 27.25
C GLU A 110 -2.34 -9.52 26.77
N GLU A 111 -3.22 -9.41 25.77
CA GLU A 111 -3.91 -10.56 25.17
C GLU A 111 -2.92 -11.47 24.44
N PHE A 112 -2.00 -10.90 23.66
CA PHE A 112 -0.94 -11.65 22.97
C PHE A 112 -0.01 -12.40 23.92
N LEU A 113 0.38 -11.78 25.04
CA LEU A 113 1.21 -12.42 26.07
C LEU A 113 0.46 -13.54 26.81
N ARG A 114 -0.85 -13.39 27.00
CA ARG A 114 -1.69 -14.42 27.62
C ARG A 114 -1.79 -15.65 26.72
N ASN A 115 -2.02 -15.46 25.42
CA ASN A 115 -2.09 -16.56 24.46
C ASN A 115 -0.76 -17.32 24.29
N GLN A 116 0.40 -16.65 24.43
CA GLN A 116 1.69 -17.35 24.46
C GLN A 116 1.96 -18.10 25.76
N SER A 117 1.43 -17.61 26.89
CA SER A 117 1.59 -18.27 28.19
C SER A 117 0.78 -19.57 28.28
N ASP A 118 -0.33 -19.66 27.54
CA ASP A 118 -1.19 -20.85 27.47
C ASP A 118 -0.66 -21.93 26.49
N ASP A 119 0.26 -21.58 25.58
CA ASP A 119 0.89 -22.53 24.63
C ASP A 119 2.15 -23.22 25.20
N ASP A 120 2.61 -22.81 26.39
CA ASP A 120 3.80 -23.34 27.11
C ASP A 120 3.44 -24.33 28.25
N LEU A 121 2.20 -24.88 28.28
CA LEU A 121 1.71 -25.89 29.25
C LEU A 121 1.30 -27.22 28.58
#